data_AF-A0A927FJ33-F1
#
_entry.id   AF-A0A927FJ33-F1
#
_cell.length_a   1.000
_cell.length_b   1.000
_cell.length_c   1.000
_cell.angle_alpha   90.00
_cell.angle_beta   90.00
_cell.angle_gamma   90.00
#
_symmetry.space_group_name_H-M   'P 1'
#
loop_
_entity.id
_entity.type
_entity.pdbx_description
1 polymer ?
#
loop_
_entity_poly.entity_id
_entity_poly.type
_entity_poly.pdbx_seq_one_letter_code
_entity_poly.pdbx_strand_id
1 'polypeptide(L)'
;MKTLASVLACLSIAAGAWAQAVDDVPAEIRQQRDALAQERSRINQSHELQATACWQKFAVNDCLAAVRKSKRAQLDPIHQKELAINAQERAWRTRQRDERLQNKASEPGARSEQ
;
A
#
# COMPACT_ATOMS: atom_id res chain seq x y z
N MET A 1 37.71 -27.85 -29.24
CA MET A 1 36.47 -27.90 -28.44
C MET A 1 36.25 -26.55 -27.78
N LYS A 2 35.04 -26.01 -27.95
CA LYS A 2 34.43 -24.90 -27.20
C LYS A 2 35.05 -23.51 -27.37
N THR A 3 34.43 -22.72 -28.25
CA THR A 3 33.87 -21.40 -27.89
C THR A 3 32.78 -21.01 -28.91
N LEU A 4 31.56 -21.50 -28.68
CA LEU A 4 30.35 -20.89 -29.25
C LEU A 4 29.97 -19.74 -28.33
N ALA A 5 30.37 -18.53 -28.69
CA ALA A 5 29.97 -17.31 -27.99
C ALA A 5 29.72 -16.21 -29.03
N SER A 6 28.58 -16.29 -29.74
CA SER A 6 28.01 -15.12 -30.40
C SER A 6 26.60 -15.37 -30.95
N VAL A 7 25.63 -15.76 -30.12
CA VAL A 7 24.20 -15.58 -30.43
C VAL A 7 23.45 -15.36 -29.13
N LEU A 8 23.51 -14.15 -28.57
CA LEU A 8 22.51 -13.70 -27.59
C LEU A 8 22.45 -12.16 -27.55
N ALA A 9 22.32 -11.56 -28.73
CA ALA A 9 21.98 -10.16 -28.90
C ALA A 9 20.62 -10.12 -29.61
N CYS A 10 19.52 -10.19 -28.85
CA CYS A 10 18.15 -9.82 -29.25
C CYS A 10 17.15 -10.28 -28.17
N LEU A 11 17.14 -9.70 -26.95
CA LEU A 11 15.95 -9.76 -26.08
C LEU A 11 16.01 -8.79 -24.89
N SER A 12 16.02 -7.48 -25.13
CA SER A 12 15.90 -6.53 -24.00
C SER A 12 15.43 -5.14 -24.44
N ILE A 13 14.30 -5.05 -25.13
CA ILE A 13 13.54 -3.79 -25.23
C ILE A 13 12.05 -4.09 -25.02
N ALA A 14 11.70 -4.40 -23.79
CA ALA A 14 10.36 -4.23 -23.25
C ALA A 14 10.50 -3.74 -21.80
N ALA A 15 11.24 -2.63 -21.63
CA ALA A 15 11.18 -1.87 -20.40
C ALA A 15 9.80 -1.23 -20.35
N GLY A 16 8.91 -1.81 -19.55
CA GLY A 16 7.58 -1.29 -19.32
C GLY A 16 7.64 0.18 -18.97
N ALA A 17 6.79 0.97 -19.62
CA ALA A 17 6.43 2.29 -19.14
C ALA A 17 5.69 2.12 -17.81
N TRP A 18 6.43 1.95 -16.72
CA TRP A 18 5.92 2.24 -15.40
C TRP A 18 5.77 3.75 -15.35
N ALA A 19 4.55 4.22 -15.60
CA ALA A 19 4.16 5.57 -15.25
C ALA A 19 4.45 5.72 -13.75
N GLN A 20 5.54 6.40 -13.42
CA GLN A 20 5.78 6.87 -12.06
C GLN A 20 4.76 7.98 -11.83
N ALA A 21 3.58 7.62 -11.33
CA ALA A 21 2.67 8.59 -10.79
C ALA A 21 3.41 9.27 -9.65
N VAL A 22 3.76 10.54 -9.83
CA VAL A 22 4.10 11.43 -8.71
C VAL A 22 2.99 11.27 -7.70
N ASP A 23 3.36 11.07 -6.43
CA ASP A 23 2.43 10.80 -5.35
C ASP A 23 1.69 12.10 -5.00
N ASP A 24 0.76 12.52 -5.88
CA ASP A 24 0.02 13.78 -5.81
C ASP A 24 -1.00 13.77 -4.65
N VAL A 25 -1.09 12.68 -3.90
CA VAL A 25 -2.00 12.53 -2.76
C VAL A 25 -1.73 13.63 -1.71
N PRO A 26 -2.77 14.24 -1.10
CA PRO A 26 -2.59 15.27 -0.08
C PRO A 26 -1.67 14.85 1.07
N ALA A 27 -0.88 15.79 1.58
CA ALA A 27 0.07 15.54 2.65
C ALA A 27 -0.61 15.01 3.92
N GLU A 28 -1.84 15.46 4.19
CA GLU A 28 -2.66 15.03 5.32
C GLU A 28 -3.01 13.54 5.22
N ILE A 29 -3.39 13.06 4.02
CA ILE A 29 -3.69 11.63 3.80
C ILE A 29 -2.43 10.79 3.99
N ARG A 30 -1.27 11.27 3.52
CA ARG A 30 0.03 10.60 3.75
C ARG A 30 0.38 10.54 5.24
N GLN A 31 0.29 11.66 5.95
CA GLN A 31 0.56 11.73 7.39
C GLN A 31 -0.36 10.79 8.19
N GLN A 32 -1.64 10.71 7.85
CA GLN A 32 -2.57 9.78 8.48
C GLN A 32 -2.19 8.32 8.24
N ARG A 33 -1.78 7.96 7.01
CA ARG A 33 -1.28 6.62 6.70
C ARG A 33 -0.02 6.28 7.50
N ASP A 34 0.93 7.21 7.55
CA ASP A 34 2.19 6.99 8.27
C ASP A 34 1.96 6.80 9.77
N ALA A 35 1.04 7.58 10.35
CA ALA A 35 0.64 7.44 11.75
C ALA A 35 0.02 6.05 12.03
N LEU A 36 -0.89 5.57 11.16
CA LEU A 36 -1.46 4.23 11.33
C LEU A 36 -0.43 3.12 11.10
N ALA A 37 0.50 3.29 10.15
CA ALA A 37 1.57 2.33 9.91
C ALA A 37 2.50 2.20 11.13
N GLN A 38 2.85 3.32 11.76
CA GLN A 38 3.63 3.34 13.00
C GLN A 38 2.88 2.65 14.15
N GLU A 39 1.58 2.93 14.31
CA GLU A 39 0.78 2.31 15.38
C GLU A 39 0.63 0.79 15.17
N ARG A 40 0.36 0.37 13.93
CA ARG A 40 0.33 -1.06 13.55
C ARG A 40 1.67 -1.74 13.84
N SER A 41 2.78 -1.07 13.55
CA SER A 41 4.13 -1.58 13.83
C SER A 41 4.35 -1.78 15.33
N ARG A 42 3.99 -0.79 16.16
CA ARG A 42 4.06 -0.87 17.63
C ARG A 42 3.26 -2.05 18.17
N ILE A 43 2.02 -2.22 17.72
CA ILE A 43 1.19 -3.37 18.12
C ILE A 43 1.87 -4.67 17.71
N ASN A 44 2.29 -4.81 16.45
CA ASN A 44 2.98 -6.02 16.00
C ASN A 44 4.20 -6.34 16.88
N GLN A 45 5.08 -5.36 17.11
CA GLN A 45 6.29 -5.55 17.91
C GLN A 45 5.97 -5.99 19.34
N SER A 46 5.00 -5.33 20.00
CA SER A 46 4.58 -5.72 21.35
C SER A 46 4.03 -7.15 21.41
N HIS A 47 3.29 -7.57 20.39
CA HIS A 47 2.72 -8.92 20.31
C HIS A 47 3.77 -9.98 19.99
N GLU A 48 4.80 -9.67 19.20
CA GLU A 48 5.94 -10.57 18.99
C GLU A 48 6.67 -10.83 20.32
N LEU A 49 6.93 -9.78 21.11
CA LEU A 49 7.54 -9.92 22.44
C LEU A 49 6.68 -10.78 23.39
N GLN A 50 5.36 -10.58 23.39
CA GLN A 50 4.43 -11.38 24.17
C GLN A 50 4.42 -12.86 23.73
N ALA A 51 4.46 -13.11 22.42
CA ALA A 51 4.53 -14.46 21.88
C ALA A 51 5.84 -15.16 22.30
N THR A 52 6.98 -14.47 22.26
CA THR A 52 8.25 -14.99 22.78
C THR A 52 8.16 -15.34 24.26
N ALA A 53 7.54 -14.48 25.07
CA ALA A 53 7.35 -14.72 26.51
C ALA A 53 6.46 -15.95 26.82
N CYS A 54 5.57 -16.36 25.90
CA CYS A 54 4.74 -17.54 26.09
C CYS A 54 5.54 -18.83 26.25
N TRP A 55 6.73 -18.93 25.65
CA TRP A 55 7.56 -20.14 25.72
C TRP A 55 8.14 -20.41 27.12
N GLN A 56 8.10 -19.43 28.02
CA GLN A 56 8.49 -19.58 29.41
C GLN A 56 7.32 -20.00 30.32
N LYS A 57 6.15 -20.29 29.75
CA LYS A 57 4.94 -20.68 30.49
C LYS A 57 4.61 -22.14 30.26
N PHE A 58 3.97 -22.77 31.23
CA PHE A 58 3.52 -24.16 31.10
C PHE A 58 2.41 -24.32 30.04
N ALA A 59 1.44 -23.40 30.01
CA ALA A 59 0.34 -23.40 29.05
C ALA A 59 0.67 -22.57 27.79
N VAL A 60 1.71 -22.98 27.05
CA VAL A 60 2.22 -22.22 25.88
C VAL A 60 1.12 -22.00 24.84
N ASN A 61 0.34 -23.03 24.51
CA ASN A 61 -0.68 -22.95 23.46
C ASN A 61 -1.82 -21.98 23.83
N ASP A 62 -2.29 -22.02 25.07
CA ASP A 62 -3.32 -21.09 25.54
C ASP A 62 -2.81 -19.65 25.57
N CYS A 63 -1.56 -19.45 26.01
CA CYS A 63 -0.90 -18.15 25.94
C CYS A 63 -0.83 -17.61 24.51
N LEU A 64 -0.35 -18.43 23.56
CA LEU A 64 -0.25 -18.02 22.16
C LEU A 64 -1.64 -17.73 21.55
N ALA A 65 -2.67 -18.50 21.93
CA ALA A 65 -4.04 -18.24 21.49
C ALA A 65 -4.56 -16.89 22.01
N ALA A 66 -4.30 -16.57 23.28
CA ALA A 66 -4.65 -15.29 23.89
C ALA A 66 -3.93 -14.11 23.22
N VAL A 67 -2.62 -14.22 22.96
CA VAL A 67 -1.85 -13.20 22.23
C VAL A 67 -2.45 -12.95 20.85
N ARG A 68 -2.73 -14.01 20.07
CA ARG A 68 -3.37 -13.87 18.74
C ARG A 68 -4.74 -13.21 18.81
N LYS A 69 -5.57 -13.57 19.79
CA LYS A 69 -6.90 -12.96 20.00
C LYS A 69 -6.79 -11.47 20.31
N SER A 70 -5.88 -11.11 21.21
CA SER A 70 -5.60 -9.72 21.57
C SER A 70 -5.04 -8.93 20.38
N LYS A 71 -4.14 -9.51 19.58
CA LYS A 71 -3.58 -8.88 18.37
C LYS A 71 -4.68 -8.53 17.38
N ARG A 72 -5.58 -9.47 17.07
CA ARG A 72 -6.72 -9.23 16.18
C ARG A 72 -7.60 -8.08 16.70
N ALA A 73 -8.00 -8.15 17.97
CA ALA A 73 -8.85 -7.12 18.57
C ALA A 73 -8.23 -5.71 18.52
N GLN A 74 -6.90 -5.60 18.63
CA GLN A 74 -6.20 -4.31 18.54
C GLN A 74 -5.97 -3.84 17.10
N LEU A 75 -5.76 -4.76 16.14
CA LEU A 75 -5.57 -4.44 14.73
C LEU A 75 -6.88 -4.11 14.00
N ASP A 76 -8.01 -4.69 14.41
CA ASP A 76 -9.32 -4.45 13.80
C ASP A 76 -9.68 -2.95 13.70
N PRO A 77 -9.59 -2.13 14.77
CA PRO A 77 -9.88 -0.70 14.65
C PRO A 77 -8.88 0.05 13.77
N ILE A 78 -7.62 -0.41 13.65
CA ILE A 78 -6.65 0.17 12.72
C ILE A 78 -7.07 -0.12 11.29
N HIS A 79 -7.44 -1.37 11.00
CA HIS A 79 -7.91 -1.76 9.68
C HIS A 79 -9.14 -0.94 9.25
N GLN A 80 -10.09 -0.67 10.15
CA GLN A 80 -11.23 0.19 9.84
C GLN A 80 -10.80 1.63 9.48
N LYS A 81 -9.81 2.19 10.20
CA LYS A 81 -9.26 3.52 9.88
C LYS A 81 -8.52 3.53 8.55
N GLU A 82 -7.73 2.50 8.26
CA GLU A 82 -7.04 2.32 6.97
C GLU A 82 -8.04 2.26 5.80
N LEU A 83 -9.14 1.51 5.95
CA LEU A 83 -10.21 1.47 4.95
C LEU A 83 -10.85 2.85 4.71
N ALA A 84 -11.09 3.61 5.78
CA ALA A 84 -11.62 4.96 5.67
C ALA A 84 -10.66 5.91 4.93
N ILE A 85 -9.36 5.82 5.21
CA ILE A 85 -8.34 6.61 4.49
C ILE A 85 -8.25 6.18 3.02
N ASN A 86 -8.28 4.89 2.72
CA ASN A 86 -8.29 4.38 1.36
C ASN A 86 -9.54 4.84 0.57
N ALA A 87 -10.69 4.99 1.23
CA ALA A 87 -11.88 5.57 0.62
C ALA A 87 -11.68 7.07 0.31
N GLN A 88 -11.10 7.83 1.23
CA GLN A 88 -10.79 9.26 1.04
C GLN A 88 -9.81 9.48 -0.12
N GLU A 89 -8.74 8.68 -0.18
CA GLU A 89 -7.73 8.75 -1.26
C GLU A 89 -8.36 8.44 -2.63
N ARG A 90 -9.21 7.41 -2.71
CA ARG A 90 -9.95 7.08 -3.94
C ARG A 90 -10.86 8.23 -4.37
N ALA A 91 -11.62 8.81 -3.45
CA ALA A 91 -12.50 9.95 -3.75
C ALA A 91 -11.71 11.17 -4.24
N TRP A 92 -10.54 11.44 -3.63
CA TRP A 92 -9.65 12.51 -4.09
C TRP A 92 -9.12 12.24 -5.51
N ARG A 93 -8.64 11.03 -5.80
CA ARG A 93 -8.15 10.67 -7.13
C ARG A 93 -9.23 10.76 -8.20
N THR A 94 -10.46 10.37 -7.88
CA THR A 94 -11.61 10.52 -8.79
C THR A 94 -11.85 11.98 -9.12
N ARG A 95 -11.93 12.87 -8.11
CA ARG A 95 -12.12 14.31 -8.34
C ARG A 95 -11.02 14.91 -9.20
N GLN A 96 -9.76 14.58 -8.91
CA GLN A 96 -8.62 15.03 -9.72
C GLN A 96 -8.70 14.56 -11.18
N ARG A 97 -9.20 13.34 -11.42
CA ARG A 97 -9.42 12.86 -12.78
C ARG A 97 -10.53 13.64 -13.48
N ASP A 98 -11.63 13.89 -12.79
CA ASP A 98 -12.78 14.61 -13.35
C ASP A 98 -12.42 16.06 -13.69
N GLU A 99 -11.64 16.72 -12.84
CA GLU A 99 -11.08 18.06 -13.10
C GLU A 99 -10.21 18.06 -14.36
N ARG A 100 -9.30 17.09 -14.51
CA ARG A 100 -8.47 16.97 -15.73
C ARG A 100 -9.31 16.75 -17.00
N LEU A 101 -10.38 15.95 -16.91
CA LEU A 101 -11.26 15.69 -18.04
C LEU A 101 -12.07 16.93 -18.44
N GLN A 102 -12.59 17.68 -17.46
CA GLN A 102 -13.30 18.93 -17.69
C GLN A 102 -12.40 19.97 -18.34
N ASN A 103 -11.18 20.16 -17.81
CA ASN A 103 -10.20 21.09 -18.35
C ASN A 103 -9.85 20.77 -19.81
N LYS A 104 -9.65 19.48 -20.14
CA LYS A 104 -9.43 19.03 -21.53
C LYS A 104 -10.63 19.29 -22.44
N ALA A 105 -11.85 19.09 -21.95
CA ALA A 105 -13.07 19.32 -22.74
C ALA A 105 -13.35 20.82 -23.01
N SER A 106 -12.79 21.71 -22.19
CA SER A 106 -12.86 23.16 -22.39
C SER A 106 -11.77 23.74 -23.30
N GLU A 107 -10.80 22.94 -23.74
CA GLU A 107 -9.76 23.40 -24.68
C GLU A 107 -10.34 23.57 -26.10
N PRO A 108 -10.17 24.75 -26.74
CA PRO A 108 -10.83 25.08 -28.01
C PRO A 108 -10.49 24.18 -29.21
N GLY A 109 -9.46 23.32 -29.11
CA GLY A 109 -9.11 22.32 -30.13
C GLY A 109 -9.78 20.94 -29.98
N ALA A 110 -10.47 20.65 -28.87
CA ALA A 110 -11.03 19.33 -28.60
C ALA A 110 -12.40 19.08 -29.26
N ARG A 111 -13.04 20.11 -29.83
CA ARG A 111 -14.42 20.07 -30.36
C ARG A 111 -14.49 19.99 -31.89
N SER A 112 -13.37 20.03 -32.59
CA SER A 112 -13.31 20.04 -34.07
C SER A 112 -13.18 18.66 -34.73
N GLU A 113 -13.16 17.56 -33.97
CA GLU A 113 -13.02 16.19 -34.48
C GLU A 113 -14.27 15.29 -34.27
N GLN A 114 -15.46 15.89 -34.06
CA GLN A 114 -16.74 15.16 -34.02
C GLN A 114 -17.63 15.51 -35.20
#